data_AF-A0AAX4J4P3-F1
#
_entry.id   AF-A0AAX4J4P3-F1
#
_cell.length_a   1.000
_cell.length_b   1.000
_cell.length_c   1.000
_cell.angle_alpha   90.00
_cell.angle_beta   90.00
_cell.angle_gamma   90.00
#
_symmetry.space_group_name_H-M   'P 1'
#
loop_
_entity.id
_entity.type
_entity.pdbx_description
1 polymer ?
#
loop_
_entity_poly.entity_id
_entity_poly.type
_entity_poly.pdbx_seq_one_letter_code
_entity_poly.pdbx_strand_id
1 'polypeptide(L)'
;MATPWPKDQPWPTPYREHAAELSTYLQTALKSIDIANGQPIQPQGVRAAFSGTLALIVKIQNIPDIGHVHQAIEDLRMETKAANENTTRTTSSIRITIQQNTAEIKENTSTNKDTNTAAKEALKASDLTVKME
;
A
#
# COMPACT_ATOMS: atom_id res chain seq x y z
N MET A 1 -57.44 19.88 -6.38
CA MET A 1 -56.61 19.32 -5.31
C MET A 1 -55.26 18.98 -5.93
N ALA A 2 -54.15 19.52 -5.45
CA ALA A 2 -52.83 19.19 -6.01
C ALA A 2 -52.53 17.69 -5.78
N THR A 3 -52.08 16.99 -6.81
CA THR A 3 -51.70 15.58 -6.71
C THR A 3 -50.60 15.43 -5.65
N PRO A 4 -50.70 14.45 -4.71
CA PRO A 4 -49.74 14.32 -3.63
C PRO A 4 -48.34 14.03 -4.19
N TRP A 5 -47.45 15.01 -4.03
CA TRP A 5 -46.05 14.89 -4.40
C TRP A 5 -45.25 14.29 -3.23
N PRO A 6 -44.21 13.47 -3.48
CA PRO A 6 -43.32 13.00 -2.42
C PRO A 6 -42.67 14.16 -1.66
N LYS A 7 -42.60 14.05 -0.33
CA LYS A 7 -42.06 15.13 0.52
C LYS A 7 -40.60 15.38 0.21
N ASP A 8 -40.21 16.65 0.22
CA ASP A 8 -38.80 17.03 0.15
C ASP A 8 -38.04 16.43 1.33
N GLN A 9 -36.93 15.76 1.03
CA GLN A 9 -36.03 15.14 2.00
C GLN A 9 -34.59 15.58 1.68
N PRO A 10 -33.76 15.88 2.69
CA PRO A 10 -32.34 16.10 2.46
C PRO A 10 -31.69 14.85 1.88
N TRP A 11 -30.91 15.01 0.80
CA TRP A 11 -30.21 13.91 0.16
C TRP A 11 -29.07 13.39 1.07
N PRO A 12 -29.00 12.08 1.33
CA PRO A 12 -28.01 11.51 2.24
C PRO A 12 -26.61 11.59 1.63
N THR A 13 -25.58 11.68 2.48
CA THR A 13 -24.19 11.78 2.04
C THR A 13 -23.68 10.52 1.34
N PRO A 14 -23.89 9.30 1.88
CA PRO A 14 -23.38 8.07 1.26
C PRO A 14 -24.01 7.78 -0.11
N TYR A 15 -23.20 7.37 -1.10
CA TYR A 15 -23.68 7.20 -2.48
C TYR A 15 -24.76 6.11 -2.61
N ARG A 16 -24.65 5.00 -1.85
CA ARG A 16 -25.60 3.89 -1.92
C ARG A 16 -26.96 4.28 -1.38
N GLU A 17 -26.96 4.93 -0.22
CA GLU A 17 -28.18 5.44 0.42
C GLU A 17 -28.81 6.53 -0.45
N HIS A 18 -28.00 7.42 -1.02
CA HIS A 18 -28.48 8.44 -1.94
C HIS A 18 -29.14 7.85 -3.18
N ALA A 19 -28.53 6.84 -3.81
CA ALA A 19 -29.12 6.17 -4.96
C ALA A 19 -30.44 5.46 -4.61
N ALA A 20 -30.51 4.79 -3.46
CA ALA A 20 -31.72 4.08 -3.01
C ALA A 20 -32.87 5.04 -2.68
N GLU A 21 -32.59 6.10 -1.94
CA GLU A 21 -33.59 7.13 -1.59
C GLU A 21 -34.03 7.92 -2.81
N LEU A 22 -33.11 8.32 -3.69
CA LEU A 22 -33.44 9.01 -4.94
C LEU A 22 -34.27 8.10 -5.87
N SER A 23 -33.93 6.82 -5.98
CA SER A 23 -34.71 5.85 -6.78
C SER A 23 -36.15 5.74 -6.26
N THR A 24 -36.31 5.61 -4.94
CA THR A 24 -37.64 5.55 -4.29
C THR A 24 -38.43 6.86 -4.48
N TYR A 25 -37.75 8.00 -4.35
CA TYR A 25 -38.33 9.31 -4.56
C TYR A 25 -38.81 9.49 -6.01
N LEU A 26 -37.96 9.16 -6.99
CA LEU A 26 -38.27 9.26 -8.41
C LEU A 26 -39.39 8.31 -8.83
N GLN A 27 -39.42 7.07 -8.34
CA GLN A 27 -40.51 6.13 -8.58
C GLN A 27 -41.85 6.65 -8.04
N THR A 28 -41.83 7.28 -6.87
CA THR A 28 -43.03 7.89 -6.28
C THR A 28 -43.47 9.12 -7.06
N ALA A 29 -42.53 9.96 -7.48
CA ALA A 29 -42.79 11.12 -8.34
C ALA A 29 -43.40 10.69 -9.70
N LEU A 30 -42.87 9.66 -10.35
CA LEU A 30 -43.40 9.12 -11.60
C LEU A 30 -44.85 8.64 -11.45
N LYS A 31 -45.15 7.86 -10.39
CA LYS A 31 -46.53 7.45 -10.09
C LYS A 31 -47.46 8.64 -9.86
N SER A 32 -46.99 9.68 -9.15
CA SER A 32 -47.78 10.91 -8.95
C SER A 32 -48.02 11.65 -10.26
N ILE A 33 -47.08 11.65 -11.21
CA ILE A 33 -47.25 12.24 -12.55
C ILE A 33 -48.27 11.45 -13.36
N ASP A 34 -48.18 10.12 -13.36
CA ASP A 34 -49.12 9.24 -14.08
C ASP A 34 -50.56 9.42 -13.57
N ILE A 35 -50.72 9.56 -12.25
CA ILE A 35 -52.02 9.80 -11.60
C ILE A 35 -52.53 11.22 -11.86
N ALA A 36 -51.63 12.21 -12.05
CA ALA A 36 -52.02 13.60 -12.26
C ALA A 36 -52.82 13.83 -13.56
N ASN A 37 -52.70 12.94 -14.56
CA ASN A 37 -53.53 12.94 -15.78
C ASN A 37 -53.69 14.34 -16.43
N GLY A 38 -52.59 15.09 -16.56
CA GLY A 38 -52.58 16.45 -17.12
C GLY A 38 -52.76 17.59 -16.12
N GLN A 39 -52.88 17.30 -14.82
CA GLN A 39 -52.88 18.34 -13.78
C GLN A 39 -51.48 18.93 -13.55
N PRO A 40 -51.39 20.22 -13.14
CA PRO A 40 -50.11 20.87 -12.87
C PRO A 40 -49.31 20.17 -11.77
N ILE A 41 -48.06 19.84 -12.07
CA ILE A 41 -47.11 19.23 -11.14
C ILE A 41 -46.47 20.32 -10.27
N GLN A 42 -46.16 20.00 -9.01
CA GLN A 42 -45.49 20.91 -8.09
C GLN A 42 -44.03 21.20 -8.54
N PRO A 43 -43.68 22.45 -8.90
CA PRO A 43 -42.34 22.77 -9.43
C PRO A 43 -41.19 22.50 -8.44
N GLN A 44 -41.44 22.65 -7.13
CA GLN A 44 -40.43 22.41 -6.09
C GLN A 44 -40.01 20.94 -6.04
N GLY A 45 -40.97 20.04 -6.22
CA GLY A 45 -40.73 18.62 -6.23
C GLY A 45 -39.87 18.15 -7.41
N VAL A 46 -40.14 18.72 -8.58
CA VAL A 46 -39.34 18.49 -9.78
C VAL A 46 -37.91 19.03 -9.59
N ARG A 47 -37.77 20.22 -8.99
CA ARG A 47 -36.47 20.79 -8.65
C ARG A 47 -35.68 19.92 -7.67
N ALA A 48 -36.33 19.33 -6.67
CA ALA A 48 -35.70 18.43 -5.70
C ALA A 48 -35.15 17.18 -6.41
N ALA A 49 -35.96 16.53 -7.26
CA ALA A 49 -35.55 15.39 -8.08
C ALA A 49 -34.30 15.68 -8.94
N PHE A 50 -34.29 16.81 -9.66
CA PHE A 50 -33.14 17.21 -10.47
C PHE A 50 -31.90 17.50 -9.61
N SER A 51 -32.08 18.15 -8.46
CA SER A 51 -30.97 18.47 -7.55
C SER A 51 -30.35 17.20 -6.96
N GLY A 52 -31.17 16.23 -6.56
CA GLY A 52 -30.69 14.93 -6.07
C GLY A 52 -29.97 14.13 -7.14
N THR A 53 -30.51 14.11 -8.36
CA THR A 53 -29.89 13.43 -9.50
C THR A 53 -28.53 14.03 -9.86
N LEU A 54 -28.43 15.36 -9.96
CA LEU A 54 -27.16 16.04 -10.21
C LEU A 54 -26.14 15.76 -9.09
N ALA A 55 -26.57 15.82 -7.83
CA ALA A 55 -25.70 15.51 -6.70
C ALA A 55 -25.22 14.05 -6.71
N LEU A 56 -26.04 13.09 -7.18
CA LEU A 56 -25.63 11.70 -7.32
C LEU A 56 -24.62 11.51 -8.45
N ILE A 57 -24.82 12.17 -9.61
CA ILE A 57 -23.89 12.13 -10.74
C ILE A 57 -22.51 12.63 -10.32
N VAL A 58 -22.45 13.77 -9.64
CA VAL A 58 -21.20 14.34 -9.12
C VAL A 58 -20.53 13.35 -8.15
N LYS A 59 -21.30 12.70 -7.25
CA LYS A 59 -20.74 11.68 -6.35
C LYS A 59 -20.13 10.51 -7.12
N ILE A 60 -20.80 10.00 -8.15
CA ILE A 60 -20.33 8.87 -8.96
C ILE A 60 -19.07 9.24 -9.76
N GLN A 61 -19.03 10.45 -10.34
CA GLN A 61 -17.83 10.96 -11.05
C GLN A 61 -16.61 11.09 -10.14
N ASN A 62 -16.83 11.30 -8.83
CA ASN A 62 -15.77 11.38 -7.84
C ASN A 62 -15.39 10.02 -7.22
N ILE A 63 -16.03 8.91 -7.63
CA ILE A 63 -15.60 7.57 -7.20
C ILE A 63 -14.29 7.25 -7.94
N PRO A 64 -13.20 6.95 -7.22
CA PRO A 64 -11.95 6.55 -7.85
C PRO A 64 -12.16 5.31 -8.72
N ASP A 65 -11.52 5.28 -9.89
CA ASP A 65 -11.53 4.09 -10.72
C ASP A 65 -10.78 2.96 -10.01
N ILE A 66 -11.53 1.93 -9.62
CA ILE A 66 -11.02 0.75 -8.90
C ILE A 66 -9.98 0.01 -9.75
N GLY A 67 -10.06 0.08 -11.09
CA GLY A 67 -9.05 -0.50 -11.98
C GLY A 67 -7.68 0.15 -11.78
N HIS A 68 -7.63 1.47 -11.72
CA HIS A 68 -6.40 2.22 -11.45
C HIS A 68 -5.87 1.96 -10.04
N VAL A 69 -6.74 1.87 -9.04
CA VAL A 69 -6.35 1.54 -7.66
C VAL A 69 -5.78 0.12 -7.58
N HIS A 70 -6.42 -0.85 -8.25
CA HIS A 70 -5.95 -2.22 -8.29
C HIS A 70 -4.57 -2.33 -8.96
N GLN A 71 -4.39 -1.66 -10.10
CA GLN A 71 -3.10 -1.63 -10.79
C GLN A 71 -2.01 -1.02 -9.93
N ALA A 72 -2.28 0.13 -9.28
CA ALA A 72 -1.32 0.77 -8.38
C ALA A 72 -0.94 -0.14 -7.19
N ILE A 73 -1.90 -0.89 -6.65
CA ILE A 73 -1.64 -1.88 -5.59
C ILE A 73 -0.77 -3.02 -6.12
N GLU A 74 -1.04 -3.53 -7.32
CA GLU A 74 -0.25 -4.61 -7.90
C GLU A 74 1.17 -4.16 -8.26
N ASP A 75 1.34 -2.95 -8.79
CA ASP A 75 2.64 -2.35 -9.07
C ASP A 75 3.46 -2.19 -7.78
N LEU A 76 2.85 -1.64 -6.72
CA LEU A 76 3.47 -1.54 -5.39
C LEU A 76 3.85 -2.90 -4.83
N ARG A 77 3.01 -3.92 -5.05
CA ARG A 77 3.28 -5.29 -4.61
C ARG A 77 4.47 -5.89 -5.35
N MET A 78 4.54 -5.71 -6.67
CA MET A 78 5.67 -6.17 -7.49
C MET A 78 6.97 -5.48 -7.08
N GLU A 79 6.95 -4.17 -6.91
CA GLU A 79 8.12 -3.39 -6.46
C GLU A 79 8.60 -3.84 -5.07
N THR A 80 7.68 -3.98 -4.13
CA THR A 80 7.99 -4.46 -2.77
C THR A 80 8.59 -5.86 -2.79
N LYS A 81 8.04 -6.76 -3.62
CA LYS A 81 8.57 -8.12 -3.78
C LYS A 81 10.00 -8.10 -4.33
N ALA A 82 10.26 -7.32 -5.38
CA ALA A 82 11.58 -7.18 -5.96
C ALA A 82 12.59 -6.60 -4.95
N ALA A 83 12.19 -5.57 -4.20
CA ALA A 83 13.02 -4.97 -3.14
C ALA A 83 13.35 -5.99 -2.03
N ASN A 84 12.38 -6.81 -1.62
CA ASN A 84 12.57 -7.85 -0.62
C ASN A 84 13.51 -8.97 -1.11
N GLU A 85 13.35 -9.42 -2.35
CA GLU A 85 14.24 -10.43 -2.96
C GLU A 85 15.68 -9.92 -3.07
N ASN A 86 15.86 -8.67 -3.52
CA ASN A 86 17.17 -8.03 -3.59
C ASN A 86 17.82 -7.89 -2.20
N THR A 87 17.04 -7.46 -1.20
CA THR A 87 17.52 -7.33 0.19
C THR A 87 17.92 -8.70 0.76
N THR A 88 17.13 -9.73 0.53
CA THR A 88 17.42 -11.11 0.95
C THR A 88 18.70 -11.62 0.32
N ARG A 89 18.88 -11.40 -0.99
CA ARG A 89 20.09 -11.78 -1.72
C ARG A 89 21.32 -11.05 -1.19
N THR A 90 21.22 -9.74 -1.03
CA THR A 90 22.31 -8.89 -0.51
C THR A 90 22.71 -9.31 0.90
N THR A 91 21.73 -9.54 1.78
CA THR A 91 21.95 -9.99 3.15
C THR A 91 22.64 -11.36 3.19
N SER A 92 22.24 -12.27 2.31
CA SER A 92 22.86 -13.60 2.19
C SER A 92 24.31 -13.51 1.72
N SER A 93 24.59 -12.64 0.73
CA SER A 93 25.95 -12.38 0.27
C SER A 93 26.84 -11.82 1.38
N ILE A 94 26.35 -10.82 2.12
CA ILE A 94 27.07 -10.23 3.26
C ILE A 94 27.38 -11.30 4.30
N ARG A 95 26.42 -12.16 4.63
CA ARG A 95 26.62 -13.25 5.58
C ARG A 95 27.76 -14.19 5.15
N ILE A 96 27.79 -14.57 3.87
CA ILE A 96 28.85 -15.45 3.33
C ILE A 96 30.21 -14.77 3.44
N THR A 97 30.33 -13.51 3.02
CA THR A 97 31.58 -12.75 3.13
C THR A 97 32.04 -12.61 4.58
N ILE A 98 31.14 -12.38 5.53
CA ILE A 98 31.49 -12.34 6.97
C ILE A 98 32.03 -13.69 7.44
N GLN A 99 31.41 -14.80 7.04
CA GLN A 99 31.88 -16.14 7.42
C GLN A 99 33.28 -16.42 6.86
N GLN A 100 33.53 -16.05 5.59
CA GLN A 100 34.85 -16.17 4.96
C GLN A 100 35.90 -15.33 5.69
N ASN A 101 35.64 -14.04 5.89
CA ASN A 101 36.56 -13.16 6.62
C ASN A 101 36.84 -13.66 8.04
N THR A 102 35.84 -14.21 8.72
CA THR A 102 36.02 -14.79 10.06
C THR A 102 36.97 -15.99 10.04
N ALA A 103 36.87 -16.85 9.01
CA ALA A 103 37.76 -17.99 8.84
C ALA A 103 39.20 -17.52 8.53
N GLU A 104 39.39 -16.59 7.60
CA GLU A 104 40.70 -16.01 7.26
C GLU A 104 41.37 -15.33 8.46
N ILE A 105 40.62 -14.56 9.26
CA ILE A 105 41.15 -13.93 10.47
C ILE A 105 41.63 -14.99 11.47
N LYS A 106 40.90 -16.09 11.63
CA LYS A 106 41.28 -17.19 12.53
C LYS A 106 42.56 -17.87 12.07
N GLU A 107 42.69 -18.12 10.77
CA GLU A 107 43.90 -18.70 10.17
C GLU A 107 45.10 -17.78 10.32
N ASN A 108 44.95 -16.49 9.98
CA ASN A 108 46.00 -15.48 10.13
C ASN A 108 46.47 -15.36 11.58
N THR A 109 45.54 -15.44 12.54
CA THR A 109 45.87 -15.41 13.97
C THR A 109 46.70 -16.61 14.40
N SER A 110 46.38 -17.81 13.90
CA SER A 110 47.18 -19.02 14.15
C SER A 110 48.59 -18.90 13.58
N THR A 111 48.70 -18.52 12.31
CA THR A 111 49.98 -18.37 11.62
C THR A 111 50.88 -17.33 12.30
N ASN A 112 50.32 -16.21 12.75
CA ASN A 112 51.06 -15.21 13.53
C ASN A 112 51.57 -15.77 14.86
N LYS A 113 50.77 -16.59 15.55
CA LYS A 113 51.20 -17.24 16.80
C LYS A 113 52.36 -18.21 16.57
N ASP A 114 52.29 -18.99 15.50
CA ASP A 114 53.34 -19.96 15.13
C ASP A 114 54.63 -19.23 14.75
N THR A 115 54.52 -18.17 13.94
CA THR A 115 55.66 -17.32 13.53
C THR A 115 56.32 -16.64 14.73
N ASN A 116 55.53 -16.10 15.66
CA ASN A 116 56.05 -15.50 16.89
C ASN A 116 56.75 -16.54 17.78
N THR A 117 56.26 -17.77 17.81
CA THR A 117 56.91 -18.87 18.55
C THR A 117 58.25 -19.23 17.92
N ALA A 118 58.28 -19.42 16.59
CA ALA A 118 59.50 -19.70 15.85
C ALA A 118 60.55 -18.57 15.99
N ALA A 119 60.12 -17.30 15.93
CA ALA A 119 61.01 -16.16 16.14
C ALA A 119 61.63 -16.15 17.55
N LYS A 120 60.84 -16.47 18.58
CA LYS A 120 61.35 -16.60 19.96
C LYS A 120 62.34 -17.75 20.11
N GLU A 121 62.09 -18.88 19.43
CA GLU A 121 63.01 -20.02 19.46
C GLU A 121 64.33 -19.72 18.74
N ALA A 122 64.27 -19.08 17.57
CA ALA A 122 65.46 -18.65 16.84
C ALA A 122 66.33 -17.67 17.65
N LEU A 123 65.71 -16.72 18.35
CA LEU A 123 66.43 -15.78 19.22
C LEU A 123 67.15 -16.48 20.38
N LYS A 124 66.51 -17.47 21.01
CA LYS A 124 67.14 -18.27 22.07
C LYS A 124 68.31 -19.09 21.53
N ALA A 125 68.19 -19.64 20.32
CA ALA A 125 69.25 -20.40 19.68
C ALA A 125 70.48 -19.52 19.41
N SER A 126 70.29 -18.30 18.88
CA SER A 126 71.41 -17.36 18.65
C SER A 126 72.11 -16.95 19.93
N ASP A 127 71.38 -16.69 21.01
CA ASP A 127 71.96 -16.35 22.32
C ASP A 127 72.83 -17.49 22.88
N LEU A 128 72.45 -18.74 22.63
CA LEU A 128 73.19 -19.91 23.09
C LEU A 128 74.49 -20.10 22.29
N THR A 129 74.45 -19.85 20.98
CA THR A 129 75.62 -19.90 20.09
C THR A 129 76.67 -18.86 20.49
N VAL A 130 76.26 -17.62 20.78
CA VAL A 130 77.17 -16.54 21.20
C VAL A 130 77.85 -16.82 22.55
N LYS A 131 77.21 -17.60 23.44
CA LYS A 131 77.80 -17.99 24.73
C LYS A 131 78.79 -19.15 24.67
N MET A 132 78.87 -19.86 23.54
CA MET A 132 79.78 -20.99 23.34
C MET A 132 81.07 -20.62 22.60
N GLU A 133 81.19 -19.36 22.17
CA GLU A 133 82.40 -18.74 21.59
C GLU A 133 83.24 -18.05 22.68
#